data_AF-A0A1F8PL69-F1
#
_entry.id   AF-A0A1F8PL69-F1
#
_cell.length_a   1.000
_cell.length_b   1.000
_cell.length_c   1.000
_cell.angle_alpha   90.00
_cell.angle_beta   90.00
_cell.angle_gamma   90.00
#
_symmetry.space_group_name_H-M   'P 1'
#
loop_
_entity.id
_entity.type
_entity.pdbx_description
1 polymer ?
#
loop_
_entity_poly.entity_id
_entity_poly.type
_entity_poly.pdbx_seq_one_letter_code
_entity_poly.pdbx_strand_id
1 'polypeptide(L)'
;MIPSNVTRAHVIKAIGEIRQRGIPPGRLSRDFLVLFEGQSFPPKYVLSVANRYANGAELAPSTFSGGRESNTFLTNLGFEISGSTTGPASLPATKPDRHTQSERPSTAQPHNERCPQCKATVKAMLERIYGEVRPAYSLPSGASLEDYANSPLYSVLNEICSSLQAFRGNREFIRAQSLPPVDYYVPNPGFVVEFDESQHFTACRKLALSLYPKDLPVEFNVDRWTQLCSEINAKDNIPTYRDEQRAWYDTLRDFAPIIRGLKPTVRLYSDDFQWCSLDPDNADDRAWFETVLMNGIPKWEINTVFDPDPWVSRIIIDGAWSKNSKDAIKLLNEICDTWGDDDKIRNVRTRFLMTCGGFLEFEWPGYVTTDFVGDYWNPTSGALSALLNAAEVALRKVLTRELLTRFAKFTDYLTIGVDSSKKLVSTTKNYINVPHAELVSLVNTKTGYSIWTGKSYPTNAQQGGLVRVQDLETHFISLPDIGNVMVLGCHDLTIFNNRNLERTGLARKAIKNSFRQLSKTKKPTTILQHPHTTPSSRTWASAWGWVRTELPSVKWYASAGSYYNEGKELTPLEKTDVLSDTKQGDSIDFMVYSYHI
;
A
#
# COMPACT_ATOMS: atom_id res chain seq x y z
N MET A 1 -21.67 -28.50 27.71
CA MET A 1 -20.31 -29.04 27.83
C MET A 1 -19.98 -29.81 26.57
N ILE A 2 -18.74 -29.73 26.08
CA ILE A 2 -18.28 -30.47 24.90
C ILE A 2 -18.18 -31.97 25.23
N PRO A 3 -18.79 -32.89 24.45
CA PRO A 3 -18.70 -34.33 24.71
C PRO A 3 -17.27 -34.86 24.60
N SER A 4 -16.83 -35.64 25.60
CA SER A 4 -15.45 -36.16 25.70
C SER A 4 -15.11 -37.21 24.63
N ASN A 5 -16.10 -37.76 23.93
CA ASN A 5 -15.90 -38.71 22.83
C ASN A 5 -15.57 -38.03 21.49
N VAL A 6 -15.55 -36.69 21.42
CA VAL A 6 -15.05 -35.96 20.26
C VAL A 6 -13.52 -36.11 20.21
N THR A 7 -13.02 -36.80 19.19
CA THR A 7 -11.59 -37.08 19.00
C THR A 7 -10.94 -36.13 18.00
N ARG A 8 -9.61 -36.13 17.96
CA ARG A 8 -8.82 -35.40 16.95
C ARG A 8 -9.25 -35.73 15.51
N ALA A 9 -9.57 -37.00 15.22
CA ALA A 9 -10.01 -37.42 13.89
C ALA A 9 -11.36 -36.80 13.50
N HIS A 10 -12.29 -36.65 14.45
CA HIS A 10 -13.57 -35.98 14.21
C HIS A 10 -13.38 -34.49 13.91
N VAL A 11 -12.43 -33.84 14.61
CA VAL A 11 -12.08 -32.44 14.37
C VAL A 11 -11.47 -32.23 12.99
N ILE A 12 -10.58 -33.12 12.54
CA ILE A 12 -9.99 -33.03 11.18
C ILE A 12 -11.08 -33.20 10.10
N LYS A 13 -12.00 -34.17 10.27
CA LYS A 13 -13.13 -34.33 9.34
C LYS A 13 -14.01 -33.07 9.30
N ALA A 14 -14.29 -32.48 10.46
CA ALA A 14 -15.03 -31.23 10.56
C ALA A 14 -14.35 -30.07 9.84
N ILE A 15 -13.03 -29.92 10.02
CA ILE A 15 -12.24 -28.91 9.30
C ILE A 15 -12.32 -29.14 7.78
N GLY A 16 -12.22 -30.39 7.33
CA GLY A 16 -12.39 -30.75 5.91
C GLY A 16 -13.77 -30.36 5.36
N GLU A 17 -14.85 -30.61 6.10
CA GLU A 17 -16.20 -30.18 5.70
C GLU A 17 -16.32 -28.66 5.66
N ILE A 18 -15.82 -27.96 6.69
CA ILE A 18 -15.86 -26.49 6.77
C ILE A 18 -15.06 -25.86 5.63
N ARG A 19 -13.93 -26.46 5.24
CA ARG A 19 -13.12 -26.03 4.08
C ARG A 19 -13.91 -26.10 2.77
N GLN A 20 -14.76 -27.10 2.60
CA GLN A 20 -15.58 -27.28 1.38
C GLN A 20 -16.84 -26.42 1.37
N ARG A 21 -17.51 -26.27 2.51
CA ARG A 21 -18.83 -25.63 2.61
C ARG A 21 -18.79 -24.17 3.07
N GLY A 22 -17.65 -23.72 3.58
CA GLY A 22 -17.50 -22.42 4.21
C GLY A 22 -18.11 -22.35 5.61
N ILE A 23 -17.93 -21.19 6.25
CA ILE A 23 -18.41 -20.92 7.60
C ILE A 23 -19.65 -20.02 7.50
N PRO A 24 -20.82 -20.40 8.06
CA PRO A 24 -21.98 -19.52 8.09
C PRO A 24 -21.69 -18.22 8.86
N PRO A 25 -22.23 -17.05 8.43
CA PRO A 25 -21.92 -15.75 9.03
C PRO A 25 -22.10 -15.68 10.56
N GLY A 26 -23.12 -16.36 11.11
CA GLY A 26 -23.38 -16.42 12.56
C GLY A 26 -22.46 -17.36 13.35
N ARG A 27 -21.52 -18.02 12.67
CA ARG A 27 -20.59 -19.02 13.25
C ARG A 27 -19.12 -18.60 13.16
N LEU A 28 -18.85 -17.39 12.66
CA LEU A 28 -17.53 -16.77 12.68
C LEU A 28 -17.06 -16.50 14.11
N SER A 29 -15.76 -16.64 14.35
CA SER A 29 -15.14 -16.28 15.63
C SER A 29 -14.54 -14.88 15.54
N ARG A 30 -14.64 -14.11 16.62
CA ARG A 30 -14.07 -12.76 16.75
C ARG A 30 -12.72 -12.75 17.45
N ASP A 31 -12.51 -13.70 18.37
CA ASP A 31 -11.43 -13.62 19.37
C ASP A 31 -10.38 -14.72 19.21
N PHE A 32 -10.76 -15.89 18.70
CA PHE A 32 -9.88 -17.07 18.61
C PHE A 32 -10.09 -17.87 17.33
N LEU A 33 -9.02 -18.41 16.75
CA LEU A 33 -9.01 -19.22 15.54
C LEU A 33 -8.19 -20.49 15.76
N VAL A 34 -8.68 -21.63 15.27
CA VAL A 34 -7.93 -22.89 15.17
C VAL A 34 -7.08 -22.85 13.91
N LEU A 35 -5.77 -23.05 14.04
CA LEU A 35 -4.87 -23.15 12.91
C LEU A 35 -4.70 -24.62 12.51
N PHE A 36 -4.95 -24.93 11.24
CA PHE A 36 -4.74 -26.26 10.69
C PHE A 36 -4.35 -26.17 9.21
N GLU A 37 -3.17 -26.70 8.86
CA GLU A 37 -2.62 -26.71 7.49
C GLU A 37 -2.62 -25.32 6.81
N GLY A 38 -2.19 -24.28 7.53
CA GLY A 38 -2.12 -22.91 7.01
C GLY A 38 -3.47 -22.20 6.86
N GLN A 39 -4.55 -22.78 7.37
CA GLN A 39 -5.90 -22.18 7.36
C GLN A 39 -6.44 -22.00 8.79
N SER A 40 -7.35 -21.04 8.94
CA SER A 40 -7.92 -20.61 10.23
C SER A 40 -9.42 -20.90 10.32
N PHE A 41 -9.86 -21.50 11.42
CA PHE A 41 -11.25 -21.93 11.61
C PHE A 41 -11.82 -21.51 12.97
N PRO A 42 -13.10 -21.11 13.08
CA PRO A 42 -13.73 -20.77 14.36
C PRO A 42 -13.79 -21.99 15.32
N PRO A 43 -13.15 -21.94 16.51
CA PRO A 43 -13.06 -23.09 17.42
C PRO A 43 -14.44 -23.65 17.81
N LYS A 44 -15.38 -22.76 18.12
CA LYS A 44 -16.73 -23.14 18.51
C LYS A 44 -17.52 -23.79 17.37
N TYR A 45 -17.27 -23.38 16.12
CA TYR A 45 -17.96 -23.99 14.98
C TYR A 45 -17.35 -25.34 14.63
N VAL A 46 -16.02 -25.44 14.64
CA VAL A 46 -15.29 -26.69 14.43
C VAL A 46 -15.79 -27.79 15.37
N LEU A 47 -15.91 -27.50 16.67
CA LEU A 47 -16.41 -28.48 17.66
C LEU A 47 -17.87 -28.87 17.44
N SER A 48 -18.68 -27.93 16.95
CA SER A 48 -20.08 -28.18 16.64
C SER A 48 -20.24 -29.18 15.50
N VAL A 49 -19.47 -29.00 14.42
CA VAL A 49 -19.43 -29.93 13.28
C VAL A 49 -18.74 -31.24 13.68
N ALA A 50 -17.68 -31.20 14.48
CA ALA A 50 -16.99 -32.41 14.96
C ALA A 50 -17.91 -33.33 15.77
N ASN A 51 -18.84 -32.77 16.54
CA ASN A 51 -19.85 -33.55 17.25
C ASN A 51 -20.78 -34.33 16.30
N ARG A 52 -21.03 -33.82 15.09
CA ARG A 52 -21.83 -34.55 14.09
C ARG A 52 -21.14 -35.84 13.67
N TYR A 53 -19.82 -35.83 13.54
CA TYR A 53 -19.04 -37.03 13.26
C TYR A 53 -18.95 -37.99 14.45
N ALA A 54 -18.97 -37.47 15.68
CA ALA A 54 -18.90 -38.29 16.89
C ALA A 54 -20.26 -38.91 17.27
N ASN A 55 -21.35 -38.16 17.10
CA ASN A 55 -22.65 -38.43 17.72
C ASN A 55 -23.84 -38.31 16.75
N GLY A 56 -23.59 -38.14 15.45
CA GLY A 56 -24.65 -38.07 14.42
C GLY A 56 -25.40 -36.74 14.32
N ALA A 57 -25.17 -35.78 15.22
CA ALA A 57 -25.82 -34.49 15.23
C ALA A 57 -24.84 -33.33 15.53
N GLU A 58 -25.06 -32.17 14.92
CA GLU A 58 -24.28 -30.97 15.23
C GLU A 58 -24.53 -30.50 16.67
N LEU A 59 -23.47 -30.14 17.41
CA LEU A 59 -23.62 -29.70 18.79
C LEU A 59 -24.20 -28.29 18.81
N ALA A 60 -25.38 -28.11 19.44
CA ALA A 60 -26.04 -26.82 19.50
C ALA A 60 -25.13 -25.74 20.13
N PRO A 61 -25.01 -24.54 19.52
CA PRO A 61 -24.08 -23.50 19.99
C PRO A 61 -24.36 -22.98 21.41
N SER A 62 -25.59 -23.16 21.89
CA SER A 62 -26.03 -22.77 23.23
C SER A 62 -25.59 -23.75 24.32
N THR A 63 -25.17 -24.98 23.98
CA THR A 63 -24.87 -26.01 24.97
C THR A 63 -23.43 -25.96 25.49
N PHE A 64 -22.57 -25.12 24.90
CA PHE A 64 -21.18 -24.92 25.34
C PHE A 64 -20.71 -23.51 25.02
N SER A 65 -19.70 -23.03 25.75
CA SER A 65 -19.15 -21.70 25.63
C SER A 65 -18.02 -21.64 24.59
N GLY A 66 -17.94 -20.48 23.92
CA GLY A 66 -16.77 -20.14 23.09
C GLY A 66 -15.61 -19.66 23.98
N GLY A 67 -14.44 -19.43 23.39
CA GLY A 67 -13.26 -19.00 24.15
C GLY A 67 -12.66 -20.15 24.94
N ARG A 68 -12.45 -20.00 26.26
CA ARG A 68 -11.68 -20.92 27.09
C ARG A 68 -12.11 -22.39 26.95
N GLU A 69 -13.41 -22.70 27.06
CA GLU A 69 -13.89 -24.10 26.99
C GLU A 69 -13.58 -24.75 25.63
N SER A 70 -13.89 -24.05 24.53
CA SER A 70 -13.63 -24.55 23.17
C SER A 70 -12.14 -24.66 22.87
N ASN A 71 -11.36 -23.65 23.27
CA ASN A 71 -9.93 -23.59 23.00
C ASN A 71 -9.17 -24.65 23.78
N THR A 72 -9.41 -24.79 25.09
CA THR A 72 -8.76 -25.81 25.92
C THR A 72 -9.05 -27.22 25.40
N PHE A 73 -10.29 -27.51 24.99
CA PHE A 73 -10.63 -28.81 24.44
C PHE A 73 -9.84 -29.13 23.16
N LEU A 74 -9.75 -28.17 22.23
CA LEU A 74 -9.03 -28.33 20.97
C LEU A 74 -7.51 -28.39 21.17
N THR A 75 -6.97 -27.58 22.09
CA THR A 75 -5.54 -27.65 22.46
C THR A 75 -5.18 -28.99 23.07
N ASN A 76 -6.04 -29.57 23.92
CA ASN A 76 -5.84 -30.93 24.46
C ASN A 76 -5.87 -32.03 23.38
N LEU A 77 -6.50 -31.77 22.24
CA LEU A 77 -6.48 -32.65 21.06
C LEU A 77 -5.30 -32.35 20.11
N GLY A 78 -4.39 -31.44 20.49
CA GLY A 78 -3.19 -31.08 19.74
C GLY A 78 -3.42 -30.10 18.59
N PHE A 79 -4.43 -29.23 18.68
CA PHE A 79 -4.63 -28.13 17.73
C PHE A 79 -4.09 -26.80 18.29
N GLU A 80 -3.50 -26.02 17.41
CA GLU A 80 -3.01 -24.69 17.72
C GLU A 80 -4.15 -23.66 17.66
N ILE A 81 -4.19 -22.74 18.62
CA ILE A 81 -5.19 -21.68 18.72
C ILE A 81 -4.50 -20.32 18.66
N SER A 82 -4.91 -19.47 17.73
CA SER A 82 -4.47 -18.08 17.57
C SER A 82 -5.52 -17.11 18.10
N GLY A 83 -5.15 -16.20 19.01
CA GLY A 83 -6.04 -15.19 19.60
C GLY A 83 -5.51 -14.59 20.92
N SER A 84 -5.91 -13.35 21.23
CA SER A 84 -5.42 -12.62 22.42
C SER A 84 -5.93 -13.25 23.72
N THR A 85 -5.01 -13.75 24.55
CA THR A 85 -5.27 -14.12 25.94
C THR A 85 -5.35 -12.88 26.83
N THR A 86 -6.40 -12.08 26.66
CA THR A 86 -6.73 -11.01 27.63
C THR A 86 -8.18 -11.11 28.11
N GLY A 87 -8.37 -11.83 29.22
CA GLY A 87 -9.47 -11.67 30.18
C GLY A 87 -10.25 -12.94 30.59
N PRO A 88 -10.71 -13.07 31.85
CA PRO A 88 -10.12 -12.67 33.13
C PRO A 88 -9.72 -13.90 33.97
N ALA A 89 -8.62 -13.78 34.71
CA ALA A 89 -8.33 -14.63 35.86
C ALA A 89 -8.64 -13.80 37.12
N SER A 90 -9.56 -14.32 37.91
CA SER A 90 -9.96 -13.86 39.24
C SER A 90 -8.77 -13.66 40.18
N LEU A 91 -8.63 -12.49 40.79
CA LEU A 91 -7.89 -12.31 42.04
C LEU A 91 -8.58 -11.25 42.93
N PRO A 92 -8.37 -11.33 44.26
CA PRO A 92 -9.35 -10.94 45.28
C PRO A 92 -9.33 -9.45 45.61
N ALA A 93 -10.42 -9.05 46.27
CA ALA A 93 -10.73 -7.70 46.70
C ALA A 93 -9.66 -7.07 47.59
N THR A 94 -9.17 -5.89 47.17
CA THR A 94 -8.71 -4.83 48.08
C THR A 94 -9.20 -3.48 47.55
N LYS A 95 -9.56 -2.63 48.51
CA LYS A 95 -10.35 -1.39 48.41
C LYS A 95 -9.54 -0.20 47.86
N PRO A 96 -10.22 0.92 47.49
CA PRO A 96 -9.85 1.78 46.38
C PRO A 96 -8.91 2.90 46.80
N ASP A 97 -8.17 3.46 45.83
CA ASP A 97 -7.77 4.85 45.94
C ASP A 97 -8.09 5.65 44.67
N ARG A 98 -8.52 6.88 44.93
CA ARG A 98 -9.17 7.80 44.02
C ARG A 98 -8.14 8.48 43.12
N HIS A 99 -8.38 8.48 41.81
CA HIS A 99 -8.33 9.70 40.99
C HIS A 99 -8.97 9.40 39.62
N THR A 100 -10.29 9.61 39.57
CA THR A 100 -11.08 9.74 38.36
C THR A 100 -10.82 11.11 37.74
N GLN A 101 -10.41 11.15 36.47
CA GLN A 101 -11.20 11.78 35.41
C GLN A 101 -11.00 10.99 34.11
N SER A 102 -12.11 10.39 33.67
CA SER A 102 -12.28 9.71 32.39
C SER A 102 -12.82 10.76 31.42
N GLU A 103 -12.10 11.01 30.33
CA GLU A 103 -12.68 11.66 29.15
C GLU A 103 -13.19 10.58 28.20
N ARG A 104 -14.49 10.65 27.91
CA ARG A 104 -15.15 9.92 26.82
C ARG A 104 -14.76 10.57 25.48
N PRO A 105 -14.77 9.84 24.36
CA PRO A 105 -14.40 10.42 23.07
C PRO A 105 -15.41 11.49 22.67
N SER A 106 -14.93 12.73 22.60
CA SER A 106 -15.71 13.88 22.14
C SER A 106 -16.02 13.72 20.65
N THR A 107 -17.28 13.98 20.30
CA THR A 107 -17.73 14.32 18.94
C THR A 107 -16.71 15.26 18.28
N ALA A 108 -16.11 14.81 17.18
CA ALA A 108 -15.02 15.51 16.48
C ALA A 108 -15.45 16.92 16.05
N GLN A 109 -14.65 17.92 16.44
CA GLN A 109 -14.74 19.24 15.83
C GLN A 109 -14.32 19.16 14.35
N PRO A 110 -14.89 20.00 13.45
CA PRO A 110 -14.47 20.04 12.06
C PRO A 110 -12.99 20.48 11.95
N HIS A 111 -12.19 19.67 11.26
CA HIS A 111 -10.80 19.96 10.93
C HIS A 111 -10.71 21.15 9.97
N ASN A 112 -9.70 22.02 10.13
CA ASN A 112 -9.39 23.11 9.21
C ASN A 112 -7.87 23.32 9.09
N GLU A 113 -7.43 24.16 8.15
CA GLU A 113 -6.01 24.44 7.88
C GLU A 113 -5.18 24.92 9.09
N ARG A 114 -5.82 25.47 10.13
CA ARG A 114 -5.19 25.96 11.36
C ARG A 114 -5.24 24.93 12.49
N CYS A 115 -5.50 23.67 12.18
CA CYS A 115 -5.56 22.60 13.18
C CYS A 115 -4.21 22.51 13.93
N PRO A 116 -4.16 22.81 15.24
CA PRO A 116 -2.91 22.75 15.99
C PRO A 116 -2.39 21.32 16.11
N GLN A 117 -3.28 20.33 16.04
CA GLN A 117 -2.91 18.91 16.04
C GLN A 117 -2.14 18.52 14.77
N CYS A 118 -2.42 19.13 13.61
CA CYS A 118 -1.65 18.84 12.38
C CYS A 118 -0.18 19.21 12.54
N LYS A 119 0.11 20.43 13.02
CA LYS A 119 1.49 20.86 13.32
C LYS A 119 2.15 19.99 14.40
N ALA A 120 1.39 19.61 15.44
CA ALA A 120 1.91 18.72 16.48
C ALA A 120 2.25 17.32 15.93
N THR A 121 1.38 16.76 15.08
CA THR A 121 1.60 15.45 14.45
C THR A 121 2.77 15.49 13.48
N VAL A 122 2.86 16.50 12.60
CA VAL A 122 4.01 16.67 11.69
C VAL A 122 5.33 16.71 12.47
N LYS A 123 5.39 17.48 13.57
CA LYS A 123 6.56 17.49 14.45
C LYS A 123 6.88 16.10 14.99
N ALA A 124 5.88 15.40 15.53
CA ALA A 124 6.06 14.07 16.08
C ALA A 124 6.52 13.05 15.03
N MET A 125 6.00 13.12 13.80
CA MET A 125 6.46 12.28 12.68
C MET A 125 7.93 12.54 12.37
N LEU A 126 8.33 13.81 12.23
CA LEU A 126 9.73 14.20 12.00
C LEU A 126 10.63 13.71 13.14
N GLU A 127 10.19 13.82 14.40
CA GLU A 127 10.97 13.35 15.55
C GLU A 127 11.16 11.82 15.55
N ARG A 128 10.13 11.07 15.13
CA ARG A 128 10.23 9.61 15.05
C ARG A 128 11.09 9.11 13.89
N ILE A 129 11.18 9.88 12.81
CA ILE A 129 11.97 9.52 11.62
C ILE A 129 13.42 9.97 11.76
N TYR A 130 13.65 11.23 12.15
CA TYR A 130 14.97 11.87 12.12
C TYR A 130 15.58 12.14 13.50
N GLY A 131 14.82 11.95 14.59
CA GLY A 131 15.27 12.20 15.95
C GLY A 131 15.01 13.63 16.41
N GLU A 132 16.06 14.45 16.55
CA GLU A 132 15.89 15.82 17.05
C GLU A 132 15.15 16.71 16.04
N VAL A 133 14.14 17.46 16.50
CA VAL A 133 13.45 18.48 15.71
C VAL A 133 13.32 19.75 16.53
N ARG A 134 13.72 20.88 15.94
CA ARG A 134 13.64 22.20 16.57
C ARG A 134 12.50 23.00 15.94
N PRO A 135 11.35 23.17 16.62
CA PRO A 135 10.25 23.98 16.11
C PRO A 135 10.59 25.48 16.22
N ALA A 136 10.01 26.31 15.35
CA ALA A 136 10.20 27.77 15.35
C ALA A 136 11.70 28.17 15.40
N TYR A 137 12.53 27.48 14.61
CA TYR A 137 13.98 27.64 14.64
C TYR A 137 14.42 28.85 13.80
N SER A 138 15.25 29.72 14.38
CA SER A 138 15.86 30.83 13.64
C SER A 138 17.15 30.37 12.99
N LEU A 139 17.16 30.26 11.66
CA LEU A 139 18.41 30.06 10.92
C LEU A 139 19.32 31.29 11.14
N PRO A 140 20.64 31.10 11.30
CA PRO A 140 21.58 32.20 11.39
C PRO A 140 21.75 32.84 10.00
N SER A 141 20.74 33.62 9.59
CA SER A 141 20.65 34.30 8.30
C SER A 141 19.97 35.65 8.51
N GLY A 142 20.47 36.68 7.83
CA GLY A 142 19.83 37.97 7.80
C GLY A 142 18.60 37.98 6.91
N ALA A 143 17.76 39.00 7.04
CA ALA A 143 16.55 39.16 6.23
C ALA A 143 16.70 40.19 5.11
N SER A 144 17.81 40.94 5.07
CA SER A 144 18.07 41.95 4.05
C SER A 144 18.75 41.34 2.83
N LEU A 145 18.60 41.99 1.68
CA LEU A 145 19.22 41.52 0.44
C LEU A 145 20.75 41.55 0.54
N GLU A 146 21.27 42.57 1.21
CA GLU A 146 22.71 42.83 1.40
C GLU A 146 23.40 41.71 2.19
N ASP A 147 22.68 41.01 3.06
CA ASP A 147 23.20 39.84 3.80
C ASP A 147 23.67 38.72 2.87
N TYR A 148 23.22 38.74 1.61
CA TYR A 148 23.52 37.74 0.59
C TYR A 148 24.45 38.25 -0.51
N ALA A 149 25.10 39.42 -0.35
CA ALA A 149 25.94 40.04 -1.38
C ALA A 149 27.05 39.13 -1.96
N ASN A 150 27.58 38.21 -1.15
CA ASN A 150 28.63 37.27 -1.55
C ASN A 150 28.08 35.91 -2.04
N SER A 151 26.76 35.75 -2.10
CA SER A 151 26.12 34.52 -2.55
C SER A 151 26.11 34.42 -4.08
N PRO A 152 26.34 33.24 -4.67
CA PRO A 152 26.14 33.03 -6.11
C PRO A 152 24.68 33.25 -6.54
N LEU A 153 23.73 33.23 -5.61
CA LEU A 153 22.30 33.47 -5.85
C LEU A 153 21.88 34.94 -5.66
N TYR A 154 22.81 35.85 -5.40
CA TYR A 154 22.50 37.26 -5.12
C TYR A 154 21.73 37.94 -6.25
N SER A 155 22.11 37.72 -7.52
CA SER A 155 21.45 38.35 -8.67
C SER A 155 19.97 37.99 -8.74
N VAL A 156 19.64 36.73 -8.48
CA VAL A 156 18.27 36.20 -8.45
C VAL A 156 17.50 36.81 -7.29
N LEU A 157 18.08 36.82 -6.09
CA LEU A 157 17.45 37.43 -4.91
C LEU A 157 17.19 38.93 -5.12
N ASN A 158 18.12 39.64 -5.77
CA ASN A 158 17.96 41.05 -6.12
C ASN A 158 16.82 41.27 -7.12
N GLU A 159 16.72 40.42 -8.14
CA GLU A 159 15.64 40.47 -9.13
C GLU A 159 14.27 40.21 -8.50
N ILE A 160 14.17 39.21 -7.63
CA ILE A 160 12.94 38.90 -6.87
C ILE A 160 12.56 40.08 -5.98
N CYS A 161 13.50 40.61 -5.19
CA CYS A 161 13.25 41.75 -4.31
C CYS A 161 12.75 42.97 -5.09
N SER A 162 13.45 43.33 -6.17
CA SER A 162 13.10 44.46 -7.03
C SER A 162 11.72 44.28 -7.68
N SER A 163 11.39 43.06 -8.11
CA SER A 163 10.10 42.72 -8.70
C SER A 163 8.97 42.83 -7.68
N LEU A 164 9.17 42.35 -6.45
CA LEU A 164 8.21 42.50 -5.36
C LEU A 164 7.97 43.98 -5.00
N GLN A 165 9.03 44.79 -4.94
CA GLN A 165 8.92 46.23 -4.70
C GLN A 165 8.12 46.95 -5.80
N ALA A 166 8.32 46.56 -7.06
CA ALA A 166 7.65 47.14 -8.21
C ALA A 166 6.17 46.71 -8.34
N PHE A 167 5.84 45.48 -7.91
CA PHE A 167 4.53 44.86 -8.19
C PHE A 167 3.33 45.66 -7.69
N ARG A 168 3.38 46.16 -6.45
CA ARG A 168 2.36 47.06 -5.87
C ARG A 168 2.92 48.38 -5.37
N GLY A 169 4.20 48.66 -5.61
CA GLY A 169 4.88 49.89 -5.19
C GLY A 169 5.29 49.93 -3.72
N ASN A 170 5.11 48.84 -2.95
CA ASN A 170 5.57 48.75 -1.57
C ASN A 170 7.08 48.50 -1.52
N ARG A 171 7.88 49.54 -1.27
CA ARG A 171 9.36 49.43 -1.23
C ARG A 171 9.91 48.96 0.12
N GLU A 172 9.17 49.20 1.20
CA GLU A 172 9.60 48.96 2.59
C GLU A 172 8.85 47.78 3.24
N PHE A 173 8.99 46.58 2.67
CA PHE A 173 8.39 45.35 3.23
C PHE A 173 9.35 44.51 4.07
N ILE A 174 10.67 44.68 3.94
CA ILE A 174 11.67 44.00 4.76
C ILE A 174 11.78 44.76 6.09
N ARG A 175 11.35 44.14 7.19
CA ARG A 175 11.30 44.79 8.52
C ARG A 175 12.02 44.02 9.62
N ALA A 176 12.28 42.74 9.41
CA ALA A 176 13.10 41.96 10.33
C ALA A 176 14.58 42.19 10.04
N GLN A 177 15.41 42.15 11.07
CA GLN A 177 16.88 42.15 10.91
C GLN A 177 17.38 40.75 10.55
N SER A 178 16.84 39.72 11.21
CA SER A 178 17.09 38.31 10.94
C SER A 178 15.92 37.67 10.20
N LEU A 179 16.21 36.63 9.42
CA LEU A 179 15.19 35.79 8.79
C LEU A 179 14.20 35.28 9.86
N PRO A 180 12.88 35.52 9.73
CA PRO A 180 11.92 34.96 10.67
C PRO A 180 12.01 33.43 10.75
N PRO A 181 11.70 32.84 11.91
CA PRO A 181 11.89 31.41 12.14
C PRO A 181 11.21 30.53 11.08
N VAL A 182 11.82 29.38 10.80
CA VAL A 182 11.22 28.28 10.05
C VAL A 182 10.31 27.46 10.97
N ASP A 183 9.31 26.77 10.41
CA ASP A 183 8.39 25.96 11.22
C ASP A 183 9.13 24.82 11.95
N TYR A 184 9.94 24.06 11.21
CA TYR A 184 10.78 22.99 11.77
C TYR A 184 12.18 22.97 11.17
N TYR A 185 13.18 22.79 12.02
CA TYR A 185 14.54 22.45 11.62
C TYR A 185 14.90 21.05 12.10
N VAL A 186 15.38 20.22 11.18
CA VAL A 186 15.83 18.85 11.43
C VAL A 186 17.36 18.83 11.33
N PRO A 187 18.11 18.81 12.45
CA PRO A 187 19.56 18.99 12.44
C PRO A 187 20.33 17.86 11.74
N ASN A 188 19.77 16.64 11.73
CA ASN A 188 20.34 15.50 11.02
C ASN A 188 19.22 14.88 10.17
N PRO A 189 19.26 14.98 8.83
CA PRO A 189 20.42 15.30 7.99
C PRO A 189 20.67 16.80 7.69
N GLY A 190 19.97 17.73 8.35
CA GLY A 190 20.21 19.18 8.19
C GLY A 190 19.35 19.82 7.12
N PHE A 191 18.02 19.84 7.31
CA PHE A 191 17.05 20.47 6.43
C PHE A 191 15.95 21.19 7.20
N VAL A 192 15.18 22.03 6.50
CA VAL A 192 14.04 22.76 7.07
C VAL A 192 12.74 22.27 6.44
N VAL A 193 11.66 22.29 7.23
CA VAL A 193 10.30 22.00 6.78
C VAL A 193 9.44 23.22 7.06
N GLU A 194 8.79 23.75 6.02
CA GLU A 194 7.74 24.76 6.13
C GLU A 194 6.37 24.09 6.01
N PHE A 195 5.45 24.44 6.89
CA PHE A 195 4.07 23.95 6.90
C PHE A 195 3.14 25.10 6.51
N ASP A 196 2.94 25.23 5.20
CA ASP A 196 2.28 26.36 4.56
C ASP A 196 0.76 26.31 4.78
N GLU A 197 0.17 27.41 5.25
CA GLU A 197 -1.27 27.66 5.32
C GLU A 197 -1.73 28.49 4.11
N SER A 198 -3.04 28.52 3.80
CA SER A 198 -3.56 29.18 2.57
C SER A 198 -3.15 30.65 2.44
N GLN A 199 -2.91 31.34 3.56
CA GLN A 199 -2.45 32.74 3.59
C GLN A 199 -1.06 33.00 2.97
N HIS A 200 -0.25 31.96 2.72
CA HIS A 200 1.05 32.07 2.05
C HIS A 200 0.92 32.13 0.51
N PHE A 201 -0.21 31.69 -0.04
CA PHE A 201 -0.41 31.53 -1.48
C PHE A 201 -1.00 32.79 -2.12
N THR A 202 -0.18 33.83 -2.21
CA THR A 202 -0.54 35.17 -2.71
C THR A 202 -0.01 35.45 -4.12
N ALA A 203 -0.51 36.50 -4.77
CA ALA A 203 0.04 36.97 -6.05
C ALA A 203 1.53 37.38 -5.96
N CYS A 204 1.96 37.94 -4.82
CA CYS A 204 3.38 38.25 -4.57
C CYS A 204 4.23 36.98 -4.49
N ARG A 205 3.72 35.93 -3.83
CA ARG A 205 4.42 34.64 -3.76
C ARG A 205 4.52 33.99 -5.14
N LYS A 206 3.46 34.06 -5.95
CA LYS A 206 3.47 33.62 -7.36
C LYS A 206 4.56 34.32 -8.17
N LEU A 207 4.67 35.64 -8.05
CA LEU A 207 5.70 36.44 -8.73
C LEU A 207 7.10 35.98 -8.33
N ALA A 208 7.34 35.82 -7.02
CA ALA A 208 8.65 35.37 -6.52
C ALA A 208 9.01 33.98 -7.06
N LEU A 209 8.10 33.01 -7.00
CA LEU A 209 8.32 31.64 -7.50
C LEU A 209 8.60 31.61 -9.02
N SER A 210 7.93 32.45 -9.81
CA SER A 210 8.13 32.51 -11.26
C SER A 210 9.53 32.97 -11.69
N LEU A 211 10.28 33.58 -10.77
CA LEU A 211 11.65 34.04 -10.97
C LEU A 211 12.69 33.07 -10.40
N TYR A 212 12.26 31.91 -9.85
CA TYR A 212 13.21 30.91 -9.36
C TYR A 212 13.99 30.31 -10.53
N PRO A 213 15.31 30.10 -10.37
CA PRO A 213 16.11 29.36 -11.34
C PRO A 213 15.56 27.95 -11.48
N LYS A 214 15.50 27.44 -12.72
CA LYS A 214 15.01 26.08 -13.00
C LYS A 214 15.87 24.98 -12.37
N ASP A 215 17.13 25.28 -12.10
CA ASP A 215 18.12 24.41 -11.49
C ASP A 215 18.32 24.68 -9.98
N LEU A 216 17.49 25.54 -9.37
CA LEU A 216 17.52 25.75 -7.93
C LEU A 216 17.15 24.43 -7.22
N PRO A 217 18.02 23.87 -6.37
CA PRO A 217 17.71 22.63 -5.68
C PRO A 217 16.69 22.92 -4.58
N VAL A 218 15.45 22.49 -4.76
CA VAL A 218 14.35 22.54 -3.78
C VAL A 218 13.65 21.18 -3.71
N GLU A 219 13.11 20.83 -2.55
CA GLU A 219 12.42 19.54 -2.30
C GLU A 219 10.89 19.75 -2.29
N PHE A 220 10.39 20.66 -3.12
CA PHE A 220 8.95 20.88 -3.35
C PHE A 220 8.69 21.27 -4.81
N ASN A 221 7.48 21.02 -5.30
CA ASN A 221 7.11 21.33 -6.67
C ASN A 221 6.79 22.83 -6.85
N VAL A 222 7.73 23.58 -7.44
CA VAL A 222 7.61 25.04 -7.67
C VAL A 222 6.41 25.39 -8.54
N ASP A 223 6.15 24.62 -9.60
CA ASP A 223 5.02 24.83 -10.51
C ASP A 223 3.70 24.66 -9.76
N ARG A 224 3.62 23.67 -8.88
CA ARG A 224 2.47 23.44 -8.02
C ARG A 224 2.25 24.58 -7.02
N TRP A 225 3.28 25.00 -6.30
CA TRP A 225 3.14 26.14 -5.37
C TRP A 225 2.71 27.41 -6.11
N THR A 226 3.17 27.59 -7.35
CA THR A 226 2.75 28.67 -8.26
C THR A 226 1.27 28.54 -8.67
N GLN A 227 0.80 27.31 -8.93
CA GLN A 227 -0.60 27.00 -9.20
C GLN A 227 -1.48 27.28 -7.98
N LEU A 228 -1.08 26.83 -6.78
CA LEU A 228 -1.79 27.11 -5.53
C LEU A 228 -1.93 28.61 -5.28
N CYS A 229 -0.90 29.42 -5.56
CA CYS A 229 -0.99 30.87 -5.51
C CYS A 229 -2.05 31.45 -6.47
N SER A 230 -2.29 30.78 -7.60
CA SER A 230 -3.29 31.19 -8.59
C SER A 230 -4.71 30.78 -8.18
N GLU A 231 -4.86 29.57 -7.65
CA GLU A 231 -6.15 29.00 -7.23
C GLU A 231 -6.68 29.63 -5.95
N ILE A 232 -5.83 29.71 -4.93
CA ILE A 232 -6.19 30.27 -3.62
C ILE A 232 -6.27 31.79 -3.69
N ASN A 233 -5.31 32.42 -4.40
CA ASN A 233 -5.22 33.86 -4.59
C ASN A 233 -5.45 34.65 -3.28
N ALA A 234 -4.75 34.22 -2.21
CA ALA A 234 -4.92 34.79 -0.90
C ALA A 234 -4.57 36.29 -0.89
N LYS A 235 -5.28 37.04 -0.06
CA LYS A 235 -5.04 38.47 0.17
C LYS A 235 -4.87 38.68 1.65
N ASP A 236 -3.62 38.76 2.11
CA ASP A 236 -3.28 39.14 3.48
C ASP A 236 -2.45 40.42 3.43
N ASN A 237 -2.99 41.43 2.76
CA ASN A 237 -2.36 42.72 2.53
C ASN A 237 -2.70 43.76 3.61
N ILE A 238 -2.88 43.32 4.86
CA ILE A 238 -3.09 44.25 5.99
C ILE A 238 -2.00 43.99 7.02
N PRO A 239 -0.98 44.85 7.16
CA PRO A 239 -0.75 46.11 6.42
C PRO A 239 -0.41 45.87 4.94
N THR A 240 -0.51 46.91 4.11
CA THR A 240 -0.47 46.84 2.62
C THR A 240 0.74 46.12 2.03
N TYR A 241 1.85 46.05 2.76
CA TYR A 241 3.11 45.43 2.36
C TYR A 241 3.24 43.95 2.76
N ARG A 242 2.25 43.38 3.46
CA ARG A 242 2.38 42.09 4.14
C ARG A 242 2.50 40.91 3.16
N ASP A 243 1.88 40.96 1.99
CA ASP A 243 2.07 39.87 0.99
C ASP A 243 3.49 39.90 0.40
N GLU A 244 4.06 41.08 0.12
CA GLU A 244 5.45 41.21 -0.33
C GLU A 244 6.42 40.72 0.75
N GLN A 245 6.15 41.08 2.01
CA GLN A 245 6.92 40.63 3.15
C GLN A 245 6.93 39.10 3.28
N ARG A 246 5.75 38.46 3.20
CA ARG A 246 5.66 36.99 3.24
C ARG A 246 6.36 36.34 2.06
N ALA A 247 6.09 36.82 0.85
CA ALA A 247 6.73 36.29 -0.35
C ALA A 247 8.26 36.35 -0.25
N TRP A 248 8.80 37.46 0.24
CA TRP A 248 10.23 37.64 0.46
C TRP A 248 10.79 36.69 1.52
N TYR A 249 10.17 36.59 2.69
CA TYR A 249 10.67 35.70 3.75
C TYR A 249 10.55 34.24 3.35
N ASP A 250 9.48 33.84 2.67
CA ASP A 250 9.36 32.48 2.14
C ASP A 250 10.43 32.20 1.07
N THR A 251 10.78 33.19 0.24
CA THR A 251 11.93 33.08 -0.66
C THR A 251 13.24 32.90 0.08
N LEU A 252 13.49 33.70 1.12
CA LEU A 252 14.71 33.53 1.91
C LEU A 252 14.75 32.17 2.63
N ARG A 253 13.61 31.62 3.05
CA ARG A 253 13.56 30.28 3.64
C ARG A 253 13.84 29.15 2.65
N ASP A 254 13.65 29.37 1.35
CA ASP A 254 14.03 28.41 0.31
C ASP A 254 15.52 28.54 -0.06
N PHE A 255 16.05 29.78 -0.09
CA PHE A 255 17.42 30.06 -0.53
C PHE A 255 18.45 29.91 0.59
N ALA A 256 18.13 30.34 1.81
CA ALA A 256 19.08 30.36 2.93
C ALA A 256 19.65 28.97 3.27
N PRO A 257 18.88 27.88 3.29
CA PRO A 257 19.43 26.54 3.52
C PRO A 257 20.53 26.18 2.51
N ILE A 258 20.29 26.41 1.22
CA ILE A 258 21.23 26.12 0.13
C ILE A 258 22.51 26.93 0.30
N ILE A 259 22.38 28.23 0.54
CA ILE A 259 23.51 29.16 0.71
C ILE A 259 24.38 28.75 1.92
N ARG A 260 23.76 28.12 2.93
CA ARG A 260 24.43 27.64 4.13
C ARG A 260 24.95 26.21 4.05
N GLY A 261 24.78 25.54 2.90
CA GLY A 261 25.17 24.13 2.73
C GLY A 261 24.28 23.14 3.49
N LEU A 262 23.07 23.55 3.85
CA LEU A 262 22.02 22.64 4.31
C LEU A 262 21.35 21.99 3.11
N LYS A 263 20.63 20.89 3.35
CA LYS A 263 19.75 20.31 2.35
C LYS A 263 18.60 21.27 2.04
N PRO A 264 17.99 21.18 0.85
CA PRO A 264 16.95 22.12 0.46
C PRO A 264 15.69 22.03 1.34
N THR A 265 14.91 23.09 1.28
CA THR A 265 13.64 23.23 2.00
C THR A 265 12.60 22.24 1.46
N VAL A 266 11.96 21.54 2.40
CA VAL A 266 10.74 20.77 2.16
C VAL A 266 9.54 21.65 2.53
N ARG A 267 8.50 21.67 1.70
CA ARG A 267 7.26 22.39 1.99
C ARG A 267 6.07 21.43 2.01
N LEU A 268 5.22 21.54 3.02
CA LEU A 268 3.97 20.80 3.15
C LEU A 268 2.80 21.77 3.17
N TYR A 269 1.80 21.58 2.31
CA TYR A 269 0.58 22.39 2.37
C TYR A 269 -0.41 21.80 3.39
N SER A 270 -0.92 22.64 4.29
CA SER A 270 -1.73 22.21 5.42
C SER A 270 -3.05 21.55 5.02
N ASP A 271 -3.62 21.92 3.86
CA ASP A 271 -4.91 21.40 3.38
C ASP A 271 -4.78 20.17 2.47
N ASP A 272 -3.56 19.74 2.13
CA ASP A 272 -3.38 18.56 1.28
C ASP A 272 -3.81 17.25 1.93
N PHE A 273 -3.71 17.21 3.26
CA PHE A 273 -3.95 16.01 4.03
C PHE A 273 -4.39 16.37 5.44
N GLN A 274 -5.25 15.55 6.04
CA GLN A 274 -5.57 15.67 7.45
C GLN A 274 -4.40 15.13 8.28
N TRP A 275 -3.31 15.90 8.41
CA TRP A 275 -2.05 15.46 9.04
C TRP A 275 -2.23 14.91 10.46
N CYS A 276 -3.21 15.39 11.21
CA CYS A 276 -3.54 14.88 12.54
C CYS A 276 -4.14 13.46 12.55
N SER A 277 -4.42 12.87 11.38
CA SER A 277 -4.85 11.47 11.24
C SER A 277 -3.68 10.48 11.16
N LEU A 278 -2.44 10.97 11.13
CA LEU A 278 -1.24 10.12 11.19
C LEU A 278 -0.94 9.74 12.64
N ASP A 279 -0.53 8.48 12.83
CA ASP A 279 -0.03 7.95 14.09
C ASP A 279 1.51 7.83 14.03
N PRO A 280 2.26 8.66 14.78
CA PRO A 280 3.73 8.59 14.82
C PRO A 280 4.29 7.27 15.31
N ASP A 281 3.52 6.48 16.07
CA ASP A 281 3.94 5.15 16.53
C ASP A 281 3.64 4.05 15.49
N ASN A 282 2.82 4.33 14.48
CA ASN A 282 2.55 3.42 13.37
C ASN A 282 3.66 3.47 12.30
N ALA A 283 4.23 2.31 11.97
CA ALA A 283 5.31 2.20 10.97
C ALA A 283 4.86 2.53 9.54
N ASP A 284 3.65 2.13 9.16
CA ASP A 284 3.08 2.39 7.82
C ASP A 284 2.89 3.90 7.61
N ASP A 285 2.49 4.61 8.67
CA ASP A 285 2.29 6.05 8.66
C ASP A 285 3.62 6.79 8.52
N ARG A 286 4.66 6.34 9.24
CA ARG A 286 6.00 6.92 9.14
C ARG A 286 6.61 6.73 7.76
N ALA A 287 6.50 5.53 7.19
CA ALA A 287 7.01 5.24 5.85
C ALA A 287 6.28 6.06 4.77
N TRP A 288 4.97 6.23 4.90
CA TRP A 288 4.19 7.11 4.03
C TRP A 288 4.65 8.57 4.17
N PHE A 289 4.76 9.07 5.40
CA PHE A 289 5.16 10.47 5.64
C PHE A 289 6.58 10.75 5.14
N GLU A 290 7.53 9.82 5.30
CA GLU A 290 8.87 9.94 4.72
C GLU A 290 8.82 10.00 3.18
N THR A 291 7.96 9.20 2.54
CA THR A 291 7.72 9.26 1.09
C THR A 291 7.17 10.64 0.70
N VAL A 292 6.25 11.20 1.49
CA VAL A 292 5.68 12.53 1.26
C VAL A 292 6.75 13.62 1.36
N LEU A 293 7.67 13.54 2.33
CA LEU A 293 8.76 14.50 2.46
C LEU A 293 9.75 14.44 1.28
N MET A 294 9.98 13.26 0.71
CA MET A 294 10.94 13.06 -0.37
C MET A 294 10.35 13.30 -1.77
N ASN A 295 9.09 12.93 -1.98
CA ASN A 295 8.49 12.88 -3.31
C ASN A 295 7.25 13.78 -3.44
N GLY A 296 6.69 14.30 -2.35
CA GLY A 296 5.38 14.96 -2.34
C GLY A 296 4.23 13.98 -2.06
N ILE A 297 3.00 14.50 -1.99
CA ILE A 297 1.82 13.68 -1.72
C ILE A 297 1.40 12.93 -2.98
N PRO A 298 1.22 11.60 -2.94
CA PRO A 298 0.68 10.87 -4.08
C PRO A 298 -0.74 11.37 -4.41
N LYS A 299 -0.93 11.79 -5.66
CA LYS A 299 -2.24 12.01 -6.26
C LYS A 299 -2.38 11.20 -7.53
N TRP A 300 -3.62 10.96 -7.92
CA TRP A 300 -3.90 10.28 -9.16
C TRP A 300 -5.22 10.72 -9.76
N GLU A 301 -5.29 10.57 -11.08
CA GLU A 301 -6.53 10.66 -11.85
C GLU A 301 -6.91 9.27 -12.34
N ILE A 302 -8.22 8.97 -12.36
CA ILE A 302 -8.74 7.68 -12.82
C ILE A 302 -9.52 7.91 -14.12
N ASN A 303 -9.04 7.31 -15.21
CA ASN A 303 -9.82 7.21 -16.45
C ASN A 303 -10.26 5.77 -16.70
N THR A 304 -11.49 5.60 -17.15
CA THR A 304 -12.05 4.27 -17.45
C THR A 304 -11.99 3.99 -18.94
N VAL A 305 -11.37 2.88 -19.33
CA VAL A 305 -11.48 2.30 -20.67
C VAL A 305 -12.28 1.00 -20.53
N PHE A 306 -13.30 0.79 -21.34
CA PHE A 306 -14.13 -0.42 -21.21
C PHE A 306 -14.51 -0.99 -22.57
N ASP A 307 -14.56 -2.31 -22.61
CA ASP A 307 -15.07 -3.10 -23.73
C ASP A 307 -16.57 -3.44 -23.53
N PRO A 308 -17.30 -3.89 -24.57
CA PRO A 308 -18.75 -4.11 -24.50
C PRO A 308 -19.24 -5.17 -23.51
N ASP A 309 -18.52 -6.29 -23.32
CA ASP A 309 -18.96 -7.41 -22.45
C ASP A 309 -17.86 -7.86 -21.47
N PRO A 310 -17.46 -6.99 -20.53
CA PRO A 310 -16.24 -7.19 -19.77
C PRO A 310 -16.37 -8.32 -18.75
N TRP A 311 -15.40 -9.23 -18.76
CA TRP A 311 -15.32 -10.35 -17.83
C TRP A 311 -14.40 -10.08 -16.64
N VAL A 312 -13.39 -9.25 -16.88
CA VAL A 312 -12.35 -8.89 -15.91
C VAL A 312 -12.22 -7.38 -15.85
N SER A 313 -11.91 -6.87 -14.67
CA SER A 313 -11.55 -5.48 -14.48
C SER A 313 -10.11 -5.39 -14.02
N ARG A 314 -9.39 -4.36 -14.45
CA ARG A 314 -7.96 -4.18 -14.17
C ARG A 314 -7.71 -2.79 -13.62
N ILE A 315 -6.91 -2.71 -12.55
CA ILE A 315 -6.31 -1.46 -12.10
C ILE A 315 -4.92 -1.37 -12.73
N ILE A 316 -4.74 -0.42 -13.63
CA ILE A 316 -3.50 -0.19 -14.36
C ILE A 316 -2.87 1.10 -13.84
N ILE A 317 -1.71 1.00 -13.19
CA ILE A 317 -1.04 2.15 -12.62
C ILE A 317 -0.04 2.73 -13.63
N ASP A 318 -0.25 3.97 -14.03
CA ASP A 318 0.60 4.73 -14.92
C ASP A 318 1.34 5.79 -14.09
N GLY A 319 2.54 5.43 -13.62
CA GLY A 319 3.33 6.24 -12.70
C GLY A 319 3.86 5.43 -11.51
N ALA A 320 4.53 6.11 -10.59
CA ALA A 320 5.04 5.50 -9.37
C ALA A 320 3.88 5.12 -8.42
N TRP A 321 4.03 4.01 -7.70
CA TRP A 321 3.05 3.52 -6.72
C TRP A 321 3.71 3.31 -5.37
N SER A 322 3.12 3.87 -4.31
CA SER A 322 3.69 3.85 -2.96
C SER A 322 3.63 2.48 -2.29
N LYS A 323 2.68 1.63 -2.71
CA LYS A 323 2.35 0.33 -2.09
C LYS A 323 1.83 0.43 -0.65
N ASN A 324 1.63 1.64 -0.14
CA ASN A 324 1.18 1.87 1.23
C ASN A 324 -0.31 1.53 1.39
N SER A 325 -0.67 1.00 2.56
CA SER A 325 -2.06 0.68 2.90
C SER A 325 -3.02 1.87 2.75
N LYS A 326 -2.61 3.10 3.10
CA LYS A 326 -3.46 4.29 3.02
C LYS A 326 -3.81 4.66 1.59
N ASP A 327 -2.81 4.71 0.72
CA ASP A 327 -3.02 5.01 -0.69
C ASP A 327 -3.81 3.90 -1.38
N ALA A 328 -3.54 2.63 -1.03
CA ALA A 328 -4.33 1.49 -1.50
C ALA A 328 -5.80 1.58 -1.07
N ILE A 329 -6.09 1.93 0.19
CA ILE A 329 -7.47 2.14 0.68
C ILE A 329 -8.13 3.28 -0.10
N LYS A 330 -7.45 4.43 -0.23
CA LYS A 330 -7.99 5.59 -0.92
C LYS A 330 -8.32 5.26 -2.37
N LEU A 331 -7.36 4.69 -3.12
CA LEU A 331 -7.54 4.32 -4.52
C LEU A 331 -8.68 3.29 -4.69
N LEU A 332 -8.74 2.25 -3.86
CA LEU A 332 -9.80 1.25 -3.97
C LEU A 332 -11.20 1.82 -3.69
N ASN A 333 -11.32 2.79 -2.77
CA ASN A 333 -12.58 3.51 -2.56
C ASN A 333 -12.94 4.36 -3.78
N GLU A 334 -12.00 5.14 -4.31
CA GLU A 334 -12.23 5.97 -5.50
C GLU A 334 -12.56 5.14 -6.75
N ILE A 335 -11.99 3.94 -6.90
CA ILE A 335 -12.37 2.99 -7.95
C ILE A 335 -13.82 2.52 -7.75
N CYS A 336 -14.25 2.21 -6.52
CA CYS A 336 -15.65 1.87 -6.26
C CYS A 336 -16.60 3.03 -6.61
N ASP A 337 -16.22 4.27 -6.29
CA ASP A 337 -17.02 5.46 -6.60
C ASP A 337 -17.06 5.72 -8.11
N THR A 338 -15.90 5.72 -8.78
CA THR A 338 -15.78 5.84 -10.24
C THR A 338 -16.64 4.79 -10.95
N TRP A 339 -16.62 3.54 -10.49
CA TRP A 339 -17.44 2.47 -11.06
C TRP A 339 -18.94 2.71 -10.84
N GLY A 340 -19.34 3.17 -9.65
CA GLY A 340 -20.74 3.43 -9.33
C GLY A 340 -21.35 4.67 -10.00
N ASP A 341 -20.51 5.68 -10.25
CA ASP A 341 -20.93 6.98 -10.75
C ASP A 341 -20.90 7.07 -12.29
N ASP A 342 -20.11 6.23 -12.96
CA ASP A 342 -20.06 6.19 -14.42
C ASP A 342 -21.29 5.45 -15.00
N ASP A 343 -22.19 6.21 -15.62
CA ASP A 343 -23.43 5.72 -16.25
C ASP A 343 -23.21 4.56 -17.23
N LYS A 344 -22.02 4.44 -17.85
CA LYS A 344 -21.69 3.41 -18.83
C LYS A 344 -21.34 2.07 -18.18
N ILE A 345 -20.74 2.08 -16.99
CA ILE A 345 -20.24 0.86 -16.33
C ILE A 345 -20.90 0.55 -14.97
N ARG A 346 -21.69 1.46 -14.39
CA ARG A 346 -22.31 1.28 -13.06
C ARG A 346 -23.18 0.04 -12.90
N ASN A 347 -23.74 -0.47 -14.01
CA ASN A 347 -24.57 -1.68 -14.04
C ASN A 347 -23.82 -2.90 -14.57
N VAL A 348 -22.54 -2.75 -14.89
CA VAL A 348 -21.71 -3.82 -15.44
C VAL A 348 -20.97 -4.51 -14.30
N ARG A 349 -21.07 -5.85 -14.26
CA ARG A 349 -20.44 -6.69 -13.25
C ARG A 349 -19.40 -7.59 -13.88
N THR A 350 -18.18 -7.60 -13.36
CA THR A 350 -17.11 -8.50 -13.80
C THR A 350 -16.92 -9.67 -12.82
N ARG A 351 -16.18 -10.70 -13.22
CA ARG A 351 -15.83 -11.81 -12.32
C ARG A 351 -14.67 -11.48 -11.40
N PHE A 352 -13.70 -10.74 -11.92
CA PHE A 352 -12.48 -10.37 -11.21
C PHE A 352 -12.24 -8.87 -11.33
N LEU A 353 -11.69 -8.27 -10.29
CA LEU A 353 -10.95 -7.01 -10.35
C LEU A 353 -9.52 -7.30 -9.87
N MET A 354 -8.52 -6.97 -10.68
CA MET A 354 -7.12 -7.30 -10.43
C MET A 354 -6.23 -6.06 -10.29
N THR A 355 -5.23 -6.15 -9.41
CA THR A 355 -4.16 -5.15 -9.27
C THR A 355 -2.82 -5.66 -9.78
N CYS A 356 -1.81 -4.78 -9.80
CA CYS A 356 -0.44 -5.18 -10.08
C CYS A 356 0.20 -6.01 -8.96
N GLY A 357 1.32 -6.66 -9.29
CA GLY A 357 2.22 -7.23 -8.28
C GLY A 357 2.73 -6.13 -7.35
N GLY A 358 2.87 -6.43 -6.05
CA GLY A 358 3.30 -5.45 -5.05
C GLY A 358 2.38 -4.22 -4.94
N PHE A 359 1.08 -4.38 -5.14
CA PHE A 359 0.10 -3.32 -4.92
C PHE A 359 0.01 -2.91 -3.45
N LEU A 360 0.22 -3.86 -2.54
CA LEU A 360 0.32 -3.63 -1.11
C LEU A 360 1.66 -4.14 -0.60
N GLU A 361 2.26 -3.42 0.35
CA GLU A 361 3.45 -3.89 1.08
C GLU A 361 3.08 -4.35 2.51
N PHE A 362 3.79 -5.35 3.02
CA PHE A 362 3.71 -5.78 4.41
C PHE A 362 5.08 -6.00 5.06
N GLU A 363 5.15 -5.78 6.37
CA GLU A 363 6.38 -5.99 7.12
C GLU A 363 6.64 -7.46 7.46
N TRP A 364 7.93 -7.84 7.43
CA TRP A 364 8.35 -9.15 7.90
C TRP A 364 8.12 -9.30 9.40
N PRO A 365 7.54 -10.43 9.87
CA PRO A 365 7.51 -10.70 11.29
C PRO A 365 8.93 -10.75 11.85
N GLY A 366 9.20 -10.02 12.94
CA GLY A 366 10.56 -9.87 13.47
C GLY A 366 11.27 -11.17 13.84
N TYR A 367 10.51 -12.23 14.15
CA TYR A 367 11.03 -13.57 14.46
C TYR A 367 11.39 -14.41 13.22
N VAL A 368 10.98 -14.01 12.01
CA VAL A 368 11.32 -14.68 10.75
C VAL A 368 12.73 -14.23 10.33
N THR A 369 13.73 -14.97 10.78
CA THR A 369 15.15 -14.75 10.45
C THR A 369 15.58 -15.56 9.22
N THR A 370 16.76 -15.26 8.66
CA THR A 370 17.35 -16.06 7.57
C THR A 370 17.46 -17.53 7.95
N ASP A 371 17.86 -17.84 9.20
CA ASP A 371 17.96 -19.22 9.69
C ASP A 371 16.59 -19.89 9.80
N PHE A 372 15.55 -19.13 10.15
CA PHE A 372 14.16 -19.63 10.18
C PHE A 372 13.63 -19.95 8.78
N VAL A 373 14.00 -19.14 7.79
CA VAL A 373 13.69 -19.38 6.37
C VAL A 373 14.44 -20.61 5.85
N GLY A 374 15.72 -20.74 6.19
CA GLY A 374 16.62 -21.74 5.62
C GLY A 374 17.01 -21.39 4.19
N ASP A 375 16.75 -22.29 3.25
CA ASP A 375 17.00 -22.07 1.82
C ASP A 375 15.85 -21.27 1.19
N TYR A 376 16.12 -20.08 0.66
CA TYR A 376 15.10 -19.27 -0.02
C TYR A 376 14.46 -19.97 -1.23
N TRP A 377 15.19 -20.87 -1.90
CA TRP A 377 14.65 -21.67 -3.00
C TRP A 377 13.73 -22.79 -2.51
N ASN A 378 13.99 -23.35 -1.32
CA ASN A 378 13.19 -24.37 -0.65
C ASN A 378 12.95 -24.01 0.82
N PRO A 379 12.17 -22.95 1.10
CA PRO A 379 12.03 -22.43 2.46
C PRO A 379 11.32 -23.42 3.38
N THR A 380 11.51 -23.28 4.69
CA THR A 380 10.73 -24.06 5.64
C THR A 380 9.23 -23.75 5.48
N SER A 381 8.36 -24.74 5.71
CA SER A 381 6.91 -24.54 5.67
C SER A 381 6.43 -23.50 6.70
N GLY A 382 7.14 -23.42 7.84
CA GLY A 382 6.92 -22.40 8.88
C GLY A 382 7.20 -20.98 8.39
N ALA A 383 8.26 -20.77 7.60
CA ALA A 383 8.60 -19.46 7.05
C ALA A 383 7.54 -18.94 6.08
N LEU A 384 7.12 -19.76 5.11
CA LEU A 384 6.08 -19.35 4.17
C LEU A 384 4.74 -19.08 4.89
N SER A 385 4.37 -19.92 5.85
CA SER A 385 3.15 -19.73 6.64
C SER A 385 3.17 -18.44 7.45
N ALA A 386 4.31 -18.11 8.07
CA ALA A 386 4.47 -16.86 8.82
C ALA A 386 4.31 -15.62 7.91
N LEU A 387 4.88 -15.66 6.70
CA LEU A 387 4.76 -14.55 5.74
C LEU A 387 3.34 -14.43 5.18
N LEU A 388 2.68 -15.55 4.87
CA LEU A 388 1.26 -15.55 4.46
C LEU A 388 0.36 -14.94 5.55
N ASN A 389 0.60 -15.27 6.82
CA ASN A 389 -0.15 -14.69 7.95
C ASN A 389 0.07 -13.17 8.06
N ALA A 390 1.32 -12.70 7.89
CA ALA A 390 1.62 -11.27 7.91
C ALA A 390 0.95 -10.52 6.74
N ALA A 391 1.00 -11.10 5.54
CA ALA A 391 0.35 -10.58 4.35
C ALA A 391 -1.19 -10.53 4.52
N GLU A 392 -1.78 -11.55 5.14
CA GLU A 392 -3.21 -11.60 5.46
C GLU A 392 -3.62 -10.49 6.44
N VAL A 393 -2.79 -10.19 7.45
CA VAL A 393 -3.04 -9.07 8.37
C VAL A 393 -3.02 -7.74 7.62
N ALA A 394 -2.02 -7.51 6.76
CA ALA A 394 -1.94 -6.30 5.94
C ALA A 394 -3.14 -6.18 4.99
N LEU A 395 -3.50 -7.26 4.30
CA LEU A 395 -4.64 -7.31 3.40
C LEU A 395 -5.96 -6.95 4.10
N ARG A 396 -6.18 -7.47 5.32
CA ARG A 396 -7.40 -7.20 6.10
C ARG A 396 -7.49 -5.76 6.62
N LYS A 397 -6.37 -5.05 6.79
CA LYS A 397 -6.38 -3.62 7.09
C LYS A 397 -6.93 -2.80 5.92
N VAL A 398 -6.64 -3.22 4.69
CA VAL A 398 -7.07 -2.54 3.46
C VAL A 398 -8.47 -2.97 3.03
N LEU A 399 -8.71 -4.27 2.88
CA LEU A 399 -9.99 -4.84 2.45
C LEU A 399 -10.94 -5.04 3.63
N THR A 400 -11.44 -3.92 4.15
CA THR A 400 -12.45 -3.94 5.21
C THR A 400 -13.76 -4.58 4.72
N ARG A 401 -14.59 -5.04 5.65
CA ARG A 401 -15.92 -5.60 5.30
C ARG A 401 -16.79 -4.60 4.55
N GLU A 402 -16.66 -3.31 4.86
CA GLU A 402 -17.37 -2.23 4.18
C GLU A 402 -16.93 -2.12 2.72
N LEU A 403 -15.62 -2.04 2.47
CA LEU A 403 -15.07 -1.96 1.12
C LEU A 403 -15.41 -3.20 0.29
N LEU A 404 -15.30 -4.39 0.88
CA LEU A 404 -15.71 -5.65 0.23
C LEU A 404 -17.20 -5.65 -0.13
N THR A 405 -18.06 -5.11 0.74
CA THR A 405 -19.51 -4.98 0.47
C THR A 405 -19.79 -4.02 -0.69
N ARG A 406 -19.01 -2.93 -0.81
CA ARG A 406 -19.09 -2.02 -1.97
C ARG A 406 -18.68 -2.75 -3.25
N PHE A 407 -17.52 -3.43 -3.26
CA PHE A 407 -17.06 -4.19 -4.42
C PHE A 407 -17.97 -5.36 -4.80
N ALA A 408 -18.68 -5.98 -3.86
CA ALA A 408 -19.59 -7.09 -4.14
C ALA A 408 -20.73 -6.74 -5.12
N LYS A 409 -21.00 -5.44 -5.33
CA LYS A 409 -21.92 -4.92 -6.36
C LYS A 409 -21.35 -5.09 -7.77
N PHE A 410 -20.03 -4.90 -7.92
CA PHE A 410 -19.34 -4.77 -9.21
C PHE A 410 -18.51 -5.99 -9.60
N THR A 411 -17.98 -6.75 -8.64
CA THR A 411 -17.13 -7.92 -8.92
C THR A 411 -17.35 -9.05 -7.92
N ASP A 412 -17.17 -10.29 -8.38
CA ASP A 412 -17.26 -11.49 -7.54
C ASP A 412 -15.96 -11.71 -6.72
N TYR A 413 -14.82 -11.38 -7.32
CA TYR A 413 -13.51 -11.60 -6.72
C TYR A 413 -12.57 -10.41 -6.93
N LEU A 414 -11.67 -10.20 -5.97
CA LEU A 414 -10.52 -9.31 -6.06
C LEU A 414 -9.25 -10.14 -6.12
N THR A 415 -8.27 -9.75 -6.94
CA THR A 415 -6.92 -10.30 -6.86
C THR A 415 -5.91 -9.19 -6.58
N ILE A 416 -5.26 -9.29 -5.42
CA ILE A 416 -4.35 -8.25 -4.91
C ILE A 416 -2.93 -8.79 -4.85
N GLY A 417 -1.99 -8.14 -5.52
CA GLY A 417 -0.56 -8.37 -5.34
C GLY A 417 -0.07 -7.78 -4.01
N VAL A 418 0.57 -8.61 -3.18
CA VAL A 418 1.04 -8.23 -1.84
C VAL A 418 2.49 -8.67 -1.69
N ASP A 419 3.40 -7.70 -1.58
CA ASP A 419 4.84 -7.94 -1.44
C ASP A 419 5.28 -7.69 -0.01
N SER A 420 6.32 -8.38 0.44
CA SER A 420 6.96 -8.02 1.70
C SER A 420 7.99 -6.92 1.54
N SER A 421 8.15 -6.11 2.59
CA SER A 421 9.22 -5.13 2.70
C SER A 421 10.57 -5.82 2.52
N LYS A 422 11.48 -5.18 1.80
CA LYS A 422 12.84 -5.70 1.62
C LYS A 422 13.63 -5.41 2.90
N LYS A 423 13.92 -6.43 3.71
CA LYS A 423 14.68 -6.27 4.97
C LYS A 423 16.07 -5.69 4.68
N LEU A 424 16.33 -4.43 5.06
CA LEU A 424 17.66 -3.82 4.94
C LEU A 424 18.70 -4.66 5.70
N VAL A 425 19.43 -5.52 4.99
CA VAL A 425 20.65 -6.13 5.50
C VAL A 425 21.74 -5.07 5.33
N SER A 426 22.26 -4.57 6.44
CA SER A 426 23.37 -3.64 6.53
C SER A 426 24.43 -3.86 5.43
N THR A 427 24.78 -2.76 4.76
CA THR A 427 26.02 -2.53 4.00
C THR A 427 26.33 -3.49 2.83
N THR A 428 25.64 -3.32 1.69
CA THR A 428 26.23 -3.15 0.33
C THR A 428 25.12 -3.10 -0.73
N LYS A 429 25.25 -2.20 -1.72
CA LYS A 429 24.25 -1.89 -2.76
C LYS A 429 24.03 -3.05 -3.75
N ASN A 430 23.30 -4.09 -3.37
CA ASN A 430 22.68 -5.05 -4.28
C ASN A 430 21.28 -5.43 -3.77
N TYR A 431 20.29 -4.58 -4.07
CA TYR A 431 18.88 -4.69 -3.67
C TYR A 431 18.13 -5.96 -4.15
N ILE A 432 18.80 -6.88 -4.85
CA ILE A 432 18.17 -8.01 -5.54
C ILE A 432 18.27 -9.33 -4.73
N ASN A 433 19.23 -9.45 -3.80
CA ASN A 433 19.38 -10.59 -2.89
C ASN A 433 18.78 -10.34 -1.49
N VAL A 434 18.05 -9.24 -1.32
CA VAL A 434 17.43 -8.92 -0.04
C VAL A 434 16.28 -9.90 0.24
N PRO A 435 16.15 -10.47 1.45
CA PRO A 435 15.01 -11.32 1.80
C PRO A 435 13.67 -10.63 1.50
N HIS A 436 12.85 -11.25 0.66
CA HIS A 436 11.51 -10.77 0.28
C HIS A 436 10.57 -11.93 -0.10
N ALA A 437 9.28 -11.64 -0.20
CA ALA A 437 8.23 -12.51 -0.70
C ALA A 437 7.32 -11.70 -1.63
N GLU A 438 6.87 -12.34 -2.71
CA GLU A 438 5.92 -11.75 -3.67
C GLU A 438 4.71 -12.66 -3.71
N LEU A 439 3.60 -12.21 -3.12
CA LEU A 439 2.39 -13.00 -2.91
C LEU A 439 1.22 -12.40 -3.69
N VAL A 440 0.21 -13.22 -3.94
CA VAL A 440 -1.05 -12.79 -4.55
C VAL A 440 -2.20 -13.42 -3.79
N SER A 441 -3.16 -12.60 -3.39
CA SER A 441 -4.39 -13.05 -2.74
C SER A 441 -5.57 -12.95 -3.70
N LEU A 442 -6.37 -14.02 -3.79
CA LEU A 442 -7.70 -14.02 -4.41
C LEU A 442 -8.75 -13.95 -3.30
N VAL A 443 -9.53 -12.87 -3.27
CA VAL A 443 -10.51 -12.58 -2.22
C VAL A 443 -11.91 -12.63 -2.80
N ASN A 444 -12.80 -13.42 -2.20
CA ASN A 444 -14.22 -13.39 -2.51
C ASN A 444 -14.87 -12.15 -1.90
N THR A 445 -15.48 -11.28 -2.70
CA THR A 445 -16.04 -10.00 -2.23
C THR A 445 -17.24 -10.17 -1.30
N LYS A 446 -17.99 -11.26 -1.44
CA LYS A 446 -19.19 -11.54 -0.63
C LYS A 446 -18.84 -12.11 0.75
N THR A 447 -17.84 -12.98 0.82
CA THR A 447 -17.48 -13.69 2.06
C THR A 447 -16.26 -13.10 2.76
N GLY A 448 -15.42 -12.36 2.05
CA GLY A 448 -14.11 -11.91 2.52
C GLY A 448 -13.10 -13.04 2.71
N TYR A 449 -13.37 -14.23 2.17
CA TYR A 449 -12.45 -15.35 2.19
C TYR A 449 -11.32 -15.15 1.17
N SER A 450 -10.08 -15.29 1.61
CA SER A 450 -8.86 -15.15 0.82
C SER A 450 -8.22 -16.52 0.54
N ILE A 451 -7.72 -16.69 -0.68
CA ILE A 451 -6.89 -17.83 -1.11
C ILE A 451 -5.56 -17.25 -1.60
N TRP A 452 -4.46 -17.84 -1.15
CA TRP A 452 -3.13 -17.30 -1.41
C TRP A 452 -2.31 -18.17 -2.35
N THR A 453 -1.55 -17.49 -3.20
CA THR A 453 -0.40 -18.04 -3.91
C THR A 453 0.71 -17.00 -3.92
N GLY A 454 1.76 -17.24 -4.69
CA GLY A 454 2.87 -16.32 -4.81
C GLY A 454 3.94 -16.86 -5.74
N LYS A 455 4.98 -16.06 -5.91
CA LYS A 455 5.99 -16.31 -6.92
C LYS A 455 6.70 -17.63 -6.70
N SER A 456 6.57 -18.50 -7.69
CA SER A 456 7.17 -19.83 -7.71
C SER A 456 8.35 -19.94 -8.67
N TYR A 457 8.52 -18.96 -9.56
CA TYR A 457 9.60 -18.92 -10.54
C TYR A 457 10.35 -17.57 -10.55
N PRO A 458 11.29 -17.36 -9.60
CA PRO A 458 12.08 -16.13 -9.54
C PRO A 458 12.96 -15.91 -10.76
N THR A 459 13.48 -14.69 -10.91
CA THR A 459 14.63 -14.42 -11.78
C THR A 459 15.91 -15.00 -11.16
N ASN A 460 17.00 -15.09 -11.94
CA ASN A 460 18.28 -15.58 -11.40
C ASN A 460 18.79 -14.70 -10.24
N ALA A 461 18.59 -13.39 -10.34
CA ALA A 461 19.07 -12.46 -9.33
C ALA A 461 18.24 -12.52 -8.03
N GLN A 462 16.97 -12.90 -8.09
CA GLN A 462 16.10 -13.01 -6.91
C GLN A 462 16.24 -14.32 -6.14
N GLN A 463 16.86 -15.33 -6.74
CA GLN A 463 16.93 -16.69 -6.17
C GLN A 463 17.57 -16.72 -4.76
N GLY A 464 18.48 -15.79 -4.47
CA GLY A 464 19.15 -15.71 -3.17
C GLY A 464 18.34 -15.06 -2.05
N GLY A 465 17.18 -14.46 -2.33
CA GLY A 465 16.40 -13.73 -1.33
C GLY A 465 14.88 -13.87 -1.43
N LEU A 466 14.32 -14.41 -2.53
CA LEU A 466 12.89 -14.65 -2.62
C LEU A 466 12.49 -15.92 -1.86
N VAL A 467 11.64 -15.79 -0.83
CA VAL A 467 10.97 -16.93 -0.21
C VAL A 467 9.95 -17.50 -1.19
N ARG A 468 10.33 -18.58 -1.88
CA ARG A 468 9.56 -19.14 -3.00
C ARG A 468 8.34 -19.92 -2.53
N VAL A 469 7.21 -19.75 -3.20
CA VAL A 469 6.06 -20.66 -3.07
C VAL A 469 6.39 -21.98 -3.76
N GLN A 470 6.61 -23.03 -2.97
CA GLN A 470 7.04 -24.33 -3.48
C GLN A 470 5.89 -25.16 -4.04
N ASP A 471 4.73 -25.08 -3.39
CA ASP A 471 3.54 -25.80 -3.81
C ASP A 471 2.91 -25.10 -5.03
N LEU A 472 3.21 -25.65 -6.21
CA LEU A 472 2.72 -25.15 -7.48
C LEU A 472 1.21 -25.32 -7.63
N GLU A 473 0.56 -26.20 -6.86
CA GLU A 473 -0.89 -26.38 -6.93
C GLU A 473 -1.65 -25.15 -6.43
N THR A 474 -1.04 -24.35 -5.55
CA THR A 474 -1.63 -23.10 -5.03
C THR A 474 -1.98 -22.09 -6.13
N HIS A 475 -1.34 -22.18 -7.30
CA HIS A 475 -1.64 -21.29 -8.44
C HIS A 475 -2.97 -21.66 -9.12
N PHE A 476 -3.54 -22.85 -8.86
CA PHE A 476 -4.73 -23.37 -9.52
C PHE A 476 -5.91 -23.41 -8.56
N ILE A 477 -6.79 -22.44 -8.68
CA ILE A 477 -7.93 -22.24 -7.78
C ILE A 477 -9.21 -22.69 -8.48
N SER A 478 -9.90 -23.67 -7.90
CA SER A 478 -11.21 -24.14 -8.41
C SER A 478 -12.33 -23.30 -7.80
N LEU A 479 -13.04 -22.56 -8.64
CA LEU A 479 -14.17 -21.73 -8.25
C LEU A 479 -15.47 -22.35 -8.81
N PRO A 480 -16.50 -22.64 -7.97
CA PRO A 480 -17.69 -23.39 -8.39
C PRO A 480 -18.38 -22.86 -9.65
N ASP A 481 -18.49 -21.54 -9.78
CA ASP A 481 -19.27 -20.88 -10.86
C ASP A 481 -18.41 -20.41 -12.04
N ILE A 482 -17.09 -20.59 -11.98
CA ILE A 482 -16.12 -20.07 -12.98
C ILE A 482 -15.26 -21.19 -13.57
N GLY A 483 -14.97 -22.23 -12.78
CA GLY A 483 -14.03 -23.29 -13.11
C GLY A 483 -12.63 -23.04 -12.54
N ASN A 484 -11.62 -23.65 -13.16
CA ASN A 484 -10.25 -23.56 -12.70
C ASN A 484 -9.61 -22.24 -13.18
N VAL A 485 -9.15 -21.43 -12.22
CA VAL A 485 -8.45 -20.17 -12.44
C VAL A 485 -6.98 -20.37 -12.11
N MET A 486 -6.10 -19.93 -13.01
CA MET A 486 -4.66 -19.87 -12.74
C MET A 486 -4.29 -18.45 -12.31
N VAL A 487 -3.76 -18.28 -11.10
CA VAL A 487 -3.25 -16.99 -10.61
C VAL A 487 -1.73 -17.02 -10.64
N LEU A 488 -1.13 -16.03 -11.28
CA LEU A 488 0.32 -15.94 -11.50
C LEU A 488 0.88 -14.66 -10.86
N GLY A 489 2.00 -14.79 -10.14
CA GLY A 489 2.85 -13.66 -9.81
C GLY A 489 3.61 -13.16 -11.05
N CYS A 490 4.38 -12.09 -10.87
CA CYS A 490 5.00 -11.33 -11.97
C CYS A 490 5.75 -12.21 -12.99
N HIS A 491 6.78 -12.92 -12.54
CA HIS A 491 7.68 -13.68 -13.41
C HIS A 491 7.21 -15.11 -13.69
N ASP A 492 6.14 -15.59 -13.05
CA ASP A 492 5.68 -16.98 -13.20
C ASP A 492 5.22 -17.28 -14.63
N LEU A 493 4.65 -16.29 -15.33
CA LEU A 493 4.25 -16.43 -16.73
C LEU A 493 5.43 -16.87 -17.63
N THR A 494 6.67 -16.50 -17.28
CA THR A 494 7.87 -16.87 -18.06
C THR A 494 8.17 -18.37 -18.05
N ILE A 495 7.53 -19.16 -17.18
CA ILE A 495 7.53 -20.63 -17.24
C ILE A 495 7.12 -21.12 -18.64
N PHE A 496 6.20 -20.42 -19.30
CA PHE A 496 5.73 -20.76 -20.65
C PHE A 496 6.68 -20.32 -21.77
N ASN A 497 7.74 -19.56 -21.47
CA ASN A 497 8.69 -19.15 -22.51
C ASN A 497 9.69 -20.26 -22.86
N ASN A 498 9.79 -20.62 -24.14
CA ASN A 498 10.74 -21.63 -24.63
C ASN A 498 12.13 -21.07 -25.04
N ARG A 499 12.30 -19.75 -25.19
CA ARG A 499 13.51 -19.14 -25.77
C ARG A 499 14.83 -19.50 -25.10
N ASN A 500 14.82 -19.79 -23.80
CA ASN A 500 16.02 -20.10 -23.02
C ASN A 500 16.01 -21.52 -22.45
N LEU A 501 15.15 -22.42 -22.93
CA LEU A 501 14.95 -23.72 -22.31
C LEU A 501 16.25 -24.54 -22.28
N GLU A 502 17.01 -24.56 -23.37
CA GLU A 502 18.27 -25.32 -23.45
C GLU A 502 19.30 -24.88 -22.38
N ARG A 503 19.43 -23.56 -22.19
CA ARG A 503 20.36 -22.92 -21.25
C ARG A 503 19.83 -22.86 -19.80
N THR A 504 18.61 -23.34 -19.56
CA THR A 504 18.01 -23.35 -18.22
C THR A 504 18.61 -24.49 -17.37
N GLY A 505 19.05 -24.19 -16.15
CA GLY A 505 19.55 -25.22 -15.21
C GLY A 505 18.50 -26.25 -14.82
N LEU A 506 18.93 -27.44 -14.38
CA LEU A 506 18.06 -28.60 -14.10
C LEU A 506 16.90 -28.28 -13.14
N ALA A 507 17.17 -27.58 -12.03
CA ALA A 507 16.15 -27.23 -11.05
C ALA A 507 15.03 -26.35 -11.63
N ARG A 508 15.40 -25.33 -12.42
CA ARG A 508 14.42 -24.47 -13.12
C ARG A 508 13.66 -25.22 -14.20
N LYS A 509 14.33 -26.10 -14.97
CA LYS A 509 13.67 -26.99 -15.94
C LYS A 509 12.62 -27.87 -15.27
N ALA A 510 12.92 -28.43 -14.10
CA ALA A 510 11.98 -29.24 -13.34
C ALA A 510 10.72 -28.44 -12.96
N ILE A 511 10.87 -27.21 -12.44
CA ILE A 511 9.71 -26.33 -12.13
C ILE A 511 8.89 -26.07 -13.40
N LYS A 512 9.54 -25.70 -14.51
CA LYS A 512 8.83 -25.43 -15.77
C LYS A 512 8.03 -26.64 -16.25
N ASN A 513 8.62 -27.82 -16.23
CA ASN A 513 7.98 -29.05 -16.68
C ASN A 513 6.80 -29.42 -15.77
N SER A 514 7.00 -29.40 -14.45
CA SER A 514 5.96 -29.71 -13.46
C SER A 514 4.79 -28.73 -13.54
N PHE A 515 5.06 -27.43 -13.61
CA PHE A 515 4.02 -26.41 -13.69
C PHE A 515 3.21 -26.52 -14.99
N ARG A 516 3.87 -26.75 -16.13
CA ARG A 516 3.17 -26.96 -17.42
C ARG A 516 2.34 -28.24 -17.41
N GLN A 517 2.85 -29.32 -16.80
CA GLN A 517 2.09 -30.55 -16.66
C GLN A 517 0.86 -30.34 -15.78
N LEU A 518 1.01 -29.65 -14.64
CA LEU A 518 -0.12 -29.25 -13.80
C LEU A 518 -1.12 -28.40 -14.57
N SER A 519 -0.65 -27.44 -15.37
CA SER A 519 -1.51 -26.59 -16.20
C SER A 519 -2.36 -27.41 -17.19
N LYS A 520 -1.76 -28.41 -17.84
CA LYS A 520 -2.47 -29.32 -18.75
C LYS A 520 -3.48 -30.22 -18.02
N THR A 521 -3.17 -30.64 -16.80
CA THR A 521 -4.05 -31.48 -15.97
C THR A 521 -5.22 -30.68 -15.40
N LYS A 522 -4.94 -29.51 -14.81
CA LYS A 522 -5.94 -28.65 -14.15
C LYS A 522 -6.82 -27.94 -15.18
N LYS A 523 -6.37 -27.78 -16.43
CA LYS A 523 -7.15 -27.20 -17.55
C LYS A 523 -7.82 -25.87 -17.16
N PRO A 524 -7.05 -24.85 -16.76
CA PRO A 524 -7.64 -23.58 -16.37
C PRO A 524 -8.36 -22.92 -17.55
N THR A 525 -9.45 -22.24 -17.24
CA THR A 525 -10.25 -21.46 -18.20
C THR A 525 -9.90 -19.98 -18.17
N THR A 526 -9.34 -19.52 -17.06
CA THR A 526 -8.96 -18.12 -16.81
C THR A 526 -7.54 -18.04 -16.27
N ILE A 527 -6.74 -17.07 -16.73
CA ILE A 527 -5.40 -16.78 -16.19
C ILE A 527 -5.32 -15.31 -15.75
N LEU A 528 -4.89 -15.06 -14.51
CA LEU A 528 -4.76 -13.73 -13.93
C LEU A 528 -3.29 -13.48 -13.55
N GLN A 529 -2.59 -12.61 -14.27
CA GLN A 529 -1.17 -12.30 -14.06
C GLN A 529 -0.99 -10.96 -13.34
N HIS A 530 -0.10 -10.93 -12.35
CA HIS A 530 0.20 -9.76 -11.51
C HIS A 530 1.65 -9.30 -11.69
N PRO A 531 2.04 -8.73 -12.85
CA PRO A 531 3.36 -8.12 -13.00
C PRO A 531 3.48 -6.85 -12.15
N HIS A 532 4.69 -6.56 -11.68
CA HIS A 532 5.02 -5.26 -11.08
C HIS A 532 5.02 -4.18 -12.15
N THR A 533 5.73 -4.43 -13.26
CA THR A 533 5.85 -3.50 -14.38
C THR A 533 5.65 -4.21 -15.72
N THR A 534 5.11 -3.50 -16.70
CA THR A 534 5.00 -3.94 -18.09
C THR A 534 5.47 -2.83 -19.01
N PRO A 535 6.79 -2.71 -19.25
CA PRO A 535 7.38 -1.60 -19.98
C PRO A 535 7.19 -1.65 -21.51
N SER A 536 6.53 -2.69 -22.03
CA SER A 536 6.18 -2.82 -23.45
C SER A 536 5.23 -4.00 -23.67
N SER A 537 4.47 -3.98 -24.76
CA SER A 537 3.64 -5.11 -25.20
C SER A 537 4.46 -6.38 -25.46
N ARG A 538 5.72 -6.20 -25.87
CA ARG A 538 6.66 -7.31 -26.17
C ARG A 538 7.15 -8.05 -24.93
N THR A 539 7.07 -7.46 -23.74
CA THR A 539 7.59 -8.03 -22.49
C THR A 539 7.01 -9.43 -22.23
N TRP A 540 5.69 -9.57 -22.40
CA TRP A 540 4.97 -10.81 -22.10
C TRP A 540 4.48 -11.55 -23.35
N ALA A 541 4.54 -10.93 -24.53
CA ALA A 541 4.00 -11.47 -25.79
C ALA A 541 4.44 -12.91 -26.09
N SER A 542 5.73 -13.22 -25.89
CA SER A 542 6.23 -14.58 -26.15
C SER A 542 5.63 -15.61 -25.20
N ALA A 543 5.44 -15.26 -23.93
CA ALA A 543 4.93 -16.19 -22.93
C ALA A 543 3.42 -16.42 -23.13
N TRP A 544 2.65 -15.35 -23.36
CA TRP A 544 1.24 -15.45 -23.73
C TRP A 544 1.03 -16.24 -25.03
N GLY A 545 1.91 -16.07 -26.02
CA GLY A 545 1.88 -16.86 -27.25
C GLY A 545 1.99 -18.37 -27.00
N TRP A 546 2.89 -18.80 -26.11
CA TRP A 546 3.01 -20.21 -25.73
C TRP A 546 1.84 -20.70 -24.88
N VAL A 547 1.31 -19.88 -23.97
CA VAL A 547 0.10 -20.21 -23.21
C VAL A 547 -1.07 -20.52 -24.15
N ARG A 548 -1.33 -19.65 -25.15
CA ARG A 548 -2.41 -19.85 -26.12
C ARG A 548 -2.27 -21.16 -26.92
N THR A 549 -1.03 -21.55 -27.23
CA THR A 549 -0.76 -22.80 -27.97
C THR A 549 -0.82 -24.04 -27.08
N GLU A 550 -0.29 -23.97 -25.85
CA GLU A 550 -0.14 -25.12 -24.96
C GLU A 550 -1.38 -25.42 -24.11
N LEU A 551 -2.23 -24.40 -23.85
CA LEU A 551 -3.38 -24.48 -22.96
C LEU A 551 -4.68 -24.05 -23.67
N PRO A 552 -5.22 -24.86 -24.58
CA PRO A 552 -6.43 -24.53 -25.34
C PRO A 552 -7.70 -24.43 -24.48
N SER A 553 -7.65 -24.84 -23.22
CA SER A 553 -8.76 -24.65 -22.27
C SER A 553 -8.93 -23.19 -21.82
N VAL A 554 -7.88 -22.38 -21.94
CA VAL A 554 -7.87 -20.98 -21.51
C VAL A 554 -8.70 -20.16 -22.49
N LYS A 555 -9.78 -19.58 -21.97
CA LYS A 555 -10.69 -18.71 -22.73
C LYS A 555 -10.41 -17.24 -22.46
N TRP A 556 -9.99 -16.94 -21.24
CA TRP A 556 -9.76 -15.58 -20.76
C TRP A 556 -8.37 -15.49 -20.13
N TYR A 557 -7.66 -14.40 -20.40
CA TYR A 557 -6.51 -14.04 -19.59
C TYR A 557 -6.40 -12.52 -19.47
N ALA A 558 -5.78 -12.06 -18.39
CA ALA A 558 -5.52 -10.66 -18.18
C ALA A 558 -4.26 -10.46 -17.33
N SER A 559 -3.59 -9.35 -17.58
CA SER A 559 -2.48 -8.84 -16.79
C SER A 559 -2.81 -7.43 -16.32
N ALA A 560 -2.64 -7.17 -15.03
CA ALA A 560 -2.68 -5.83 -14.46
C ALA A 560 -1.28 -5.49 -13.96
N GLY A 561 -0.63 -4.50 -14.56
CA GLY A 561 0.73 -4.10 -14.21
C GLY A 561 0.89 -2.60 -14.23
N SER A 562 1.98 -2.10 -13.66
CA SER A 562 2.35 -0.70 -13.83
C SER A 562 3.00 -0.45 -15.19
N TYR A 563 2.70 0.69 -15.82
CA TYR A 563 3.36 1.16 -17.06
C TYR A 563 4.67 1.89 -16.80
N TYR A 564 5.06 1.99 -15.52
CA TYR A 564 6.26 2.67 -15.11
C TYR A 564 7.51 1.80 -15.30
N ASN A 565 8.54 2.38 -15.90
CA ASN A 565 9.92 1.95 -15.83
C ASN A 565 10.76 3.19 -15.50
N GLU A 566 11.62 3.12 -14.48
CA GLU A 566 12.47 4.26 -14.10
C GLU A 566 13.23 4.79 -15.33
N GLY A 567 12.95 6.05 -15.70
CA GLY A 567 13.59 6.73 -16.84
C GLY A 567 12.97 6.47 -18.22
N LYS A 568 11.85 5.74 -18.34
CA LYS A 568 11.09 5.64 -19.61
C LYS A 568 9.59 5.77 -19.38
N GLU A 569 9.02 6.87 -19.86
CA GLU A 569 7.57 7.04 -19.99
C GLU A 569 7.08 6.39 -21.29
N LEU A 570 5.98 5.63 -21.22
CA LEU A 570 5.37 5.05 -22.42
C LEU A 570 4.56 6.09 -23.17
N THR A 571 4.66 6.05 -24.50
CA THR A 571 3.78 6.84 -25.37
C THR A 571 2.32 6.35 -25.26
N PRO A 572 1.31 7.17 -25.58
CA PRO A 572 -0.08 6.74 -25.60
C PRO A 572 -0.34 5.50 -26.48
N LEU A 573 0.39 5.38 -27.60
CA LEU A 573 0.31 4.20 -28.46
C LEU A 573 0.86 2.95 -27.78
N GLU A 574 2.05 3.04 -27.16
CA GLU A 574 2.63 1.91 -26.41
C GLU A 574 1.72 1.47 -25.25
N LYS A 575 1.08 2.42 -24.55
CA LYS A 575 0.10 2.11 -23.49
C LYS A 575 -1.09 1.34 -24.05
N THR A 576 -1.61 1.77 -25.20
CA THR A 576 -2.73 1.09 -25.89
C THR A 576 -2.34 -0.33 -26.32
N ASP A 577 -1.15 -0.50 -26.91
CA ASP A 577 -0.64 -1.83 -27.31
C ASP A 577 -0.46 -2.76 -26.10
N VAL A 578 0.03 -2.24 -24.98
CA VAL A 578 0.14 -3.02 -23.74
C VAL A 578 -1.24 -3.43 -23.23
N LEU A 579 -2.23 -2.52 -23.22
CA LEU A 579 -3.60 -2.82 -22.80
C LEU A 579 -4.20 -3.96 -23.62
N SER A 580 -4.05 -3.93 -24.95
CA SER A 580 -4.61 -4.94 -25.85
C SER A 580 -3.88 -6.29 -25.77
N ASP A 581 -2.54 -6.27 -25.76
CA ASP A 581 -1.75 -7.49 -25.93
C ASP A 581 -1.63 -8.33 -24.63
N THR A 582 -2.00 -7.74 -23.51
CA THR A 582 -1.95 -8.38 -22.18
C THR A 582 -3.30 -8.88 -21.67
N LYS A 583 -4.33 -8.89 -22.53
CA LYS A 583 -5.62 -9.53 -22.25
C LYS A 583 -6.10 -10.43 -23.40
N GLN A 584 -7.03 -11.30 -23.08
CA GLN A 584 -7.90 -12.00 -24.01
C GLN A 584 -9.31 -12.00 -23.43
N GLY A 585 -10.24 -11.43 -24.19
CA GLY A 585 -11.58 -11.09 -23.75
C GLY A 585 -11.69 -9.64 -23.30
N ASP A 586 -12.93 -9.20 -23.18
CA ASP A 586 -13.33 -7.83 -22.85
C ASP A 586 -13.02 -7.49 -21.38
N SER A 587 -12.63 -6.24 -21.12
CA SER A 587 -12.33 -5.75 -19.78
C SER A 587 -12.81 -4.33 -19.49
N ILE A 588 -12.89 -4.00 -18.20
CA ILE A 588 -12.89 -2.62 -17.72
C ILE A 588 -11.50 -2.32 -17.17
N ASP A 589 -10.83 -1.33 -17.73
CA ASP A 589 -9.49 -0.92 -17.36
C ASP A 589 -9.56 0.44 -16.68
N PHE A 590 -9.31 0.47 -15.37
CA PHE A 590 -9.14 1.68 -14.60
C PHE A 590 -7.69 2.15 -14.72
N MET A 591 -7.48 3.16 -15.56
CA MET A 591 -6.20 3.81 -15.80
C MET A 591 -5.94 4.83 -14.70
N VAL A 592 -5.01 4.51 -13.80
CA VAL A 592 -4.65 5.33 -12.64
C VAL A 592 -3.36 6.09 -12.96
N TYR A 593 -3.48 7.36 -13.33
CA TYR A 593 -2.34 8.23 -13.62
C TYR A 593 -1.79 8.79 -12.33
N SER A 594 -0.73 8.19 -11.81
CA SER A 594 -0.13 8.53 -10.52
C SER A 594 0.98 9.56 -10.69
N TYR A 595 0.88 10.64 -9.93
CA TYR A 595 1.86 11.72 -9.87
C TYR A 595 2.01 12.17 -8.42
N HIS A 596 3.10 12.85 -8.13
CA HIS A 596 3.26 13.45 -6.81
C HIS A 596 3.07 14.95 -6.91
N ILE A 597 2.44 15.50 -5.88
CA ILE A 597 2.19 16.93 -5.75
C ILE A 597 3.01 17.50 -4.60
#